data_AF-A0A428AMC0-F1
#
_entry.id   AF-A0A428AMC0-F1
#
_cell.length_a   1.000
_cell.length_b   1.000
_cell.length_c   1.000
_cell.angle_alpha   90.00
_cell.angle_beta   90.00
_cell.angle_gamma   90.00
#
_symmetry.space_group_name_H-M   'P 1'
#
loop_
_entity.id
_entity.type
_entity.pdbx_description
1 polymer ?
#
loop_
_entity_poly.entity_id
_entity_poly.type
_entity_poly.pdbx_seq_one_letter_code
_entity_poly.pdbx_strand_id
1 'polypeptide(L)' 'MRQARGVRDTSYLHLKNDENAARDWLELLKSGSSKTPLESAMIIEADISMDKPLRDTIQFLSDTVDQIIAYSAELGE' A
#
# COMPACT_ATOMS: atom_id res chain seq x y z
N MET A 1 -2.20 2.65 17.55
CA MET A 1 -3.26 2.13 16.64
C MET A 1 -3.42 2.88 15.31
N ARG A 2 -3.02 4.17 15.15
CA ARG A 2 -3.07 4.86 13.83
C ARG A 2 -2.02 4.38 12.82
N GLN A 3 -0.80 4.05 13.26
CA GLN A 3 0.30 3.69 12.34
C GLN A 3 0.11 2.32 11.65
N ALA A 4 -0.55 1.35 12.29
CA ALA A 4 -0.74 0.01 11.72
C ALA A 4 -1.67 0.00 10.48
N ARG A 5 -2.50 1.03 10.28
CA ARG A 5 -3.36 1.14 9.09
C ARG A 5 -2.57 1.56 7.84
N GLY A 6 -1.56 2.43 7.97
CA GLY A 6 -0.76 2.90 6.84
C GLY A 6 0.14 1.81 6.23
N VAL A 7 0.59 0.84 7.03
CA VAL A 7 1.47 -0.24 6.56
C VAL A 7 0.74 -1.13 5.55
N ARG A 8 -0.53 -1.48 5.80
CA ARG A 8 -1.27 -2.43 4.96
C ARG A 8 -1.48 -1.92 3.54
N ASP A 9 -1.98 -0.70 3.40
CA ASP A 9 -2.33 -0.15 2.09
C ASP A 9 -1.06 0.10 1.26
N THR A 10 0.00 0.60 1.91
CA THR A 10 1.30 0.77 1.25
C THR A 10 1.93 -0.57 0.84
N SER A 11 1.73 -1.63 1.64
CA SER A 11 2.19 -2.98 1.27
C SER A 11 1.52 -3.50 0.01
N TYR A 12 0.23 -3.21 -0.17
CA TYR A 12 -0.49 -3.58 -1.38
C TYR A 12 0.06 -2.82 -2.60
N LEU A 13 0.34 -1.52 -2.45
CA LEU A 13 0.94 -0.72 -3.53
C LEU A 13 2.34 -1.23 -3.88
N HIS A 14 3.15 -1.63 -2.90
CA HIS A 14 4.45 -2.26 -3.13
C HIS A 14 4.30 -3.54 -3.96
N LEU A 15 3.40 -4.43 -3.54
CA LEU A 15 3.08 -5.68 -4.25
C LEU A 15 2.64 -5.49 -5.70
N LYS A 16 1.95 -4.39 -6.01
CA LYS A 16 1.47 -4.09 -7.35
C LYS A 16 2.58 -3.57 -8.28
N ASN A 17 3.61 -2.92 -7.73
CA ASN A 17 4.51 -2.06 -8.49
C ASN A 17 5.97 -2.54 -8.52
N ASP A 18 6.37 -3.49 -7.67
CA ASP A 18 7.75 -3.99 -7.58
C ASP A 18 7.83 -5.51 -7.74
N GLU A 19 8.72 -5.97 -8.63
CA GLU A 19 8.95 -7.38 -8.94
C GLU A 19 9.46 -8.19 -7.73
N ASN A 20 10.14 -7.55 -6.78
CA ASN A 20 10.65 -8.15 -5.55
C ASN A 20 9.65 -8.07 -4.38
N ALA A 21 8.53 -7.36 -4.54
CA ALA A 21 7.62 -7.07 -3.44
C ALA A 21 7.05 -8.31 -2.75
N ALA A 22 6.95 -9.45 -3.45
CA ALA A 22 6.54 -10.71 -2.83
C ALA A 22 7.53 -11.17 -1.76
N ARG A 23 8.84 -10.96 -1.97
CA ARG A 23 9.89 -11.26 -0.99
C ARG A 23 9.79 -10.32 0.20
N ASP A 24 9.64 -9.02 -0.05
CA ASP A 24 9.57 -8.01 1.01
C ASP A 24 8.30 -8.17 1.85
N TRP A 25 7.17 -8.50 1.22
CA TRP A 25 5.94 -8.86 1.91
C TRP A 25 6.11 -10.09 2.80
N LEU A 26 6.82 -11.11 2.33
CA LEU A 26 7.13 -12.29 3.14
C LEU A 26 8.03 -11.95 4.33
N GLU A 27 9.01 -11.07 4.16
CA GLU A 27 9.86 -10.57 5.26
C GLU A 27 9.06 -9.76 6.27
N LEU A 28 8.13 -8.91 5.81
CA LEU A 28 7.21 -8.17 6.66
C LEU A 28 6.35 -9.12 7.50
N LEU A 29 5.74 -10.13 6.89
CA LEU A 29 4.93 -11.13 7.60
C LEU A 29 5.74 -11.93 8.63
N LYS A 30 6.97 -12.33 8.27
CA LYS A 30 7.89 -13.02 9.20
C LYS A 30 8.29 -12.17 10.39
N SER A 31 8.30 -10.84 10.25
CA SER A 31 8.64 -9.94 11.35
C SER A 31 7.60 -9.96 12.49
N GLY A 32 6.35 -10.34 12.23
CA GLY A 32 5.31 -10.45 13.25
C GLY A 32 5.22 -9.20 14.14
N SER A 33 5.26 -9.38 15.46
CA SER A 33 5.29 -8.29 16.44
C SER A 33 6.71 -7.92 16.93
N SER A 34 7.76 -8.42 16.27
CA SER A 34 9.16 -8.19 16.71
C SER A 34 9.71 -6.81 16.34
N LYS A 35 9.02 -6.08 15.44
CA LYS A 35 9.39 -4.75 14.96
C LYS A 35 8.31 -3.74 15.30
N THR A 36 8.71 -2.48 15.45
CA THR A 36 7.77 -1.36 15.53
C THR A 36 7.08 -1.15 14.19
N PRO A 37 5.91 -0.47 14.14
CA PRO A 37 5.23 -0.20 12.88
C PRO A 37 6.09 0.52 11.84
N LEU A 38 6.95 1.46 12.27
CA LEU A 38 7.86 2.16 11.37
C LEU A 38 8.93 1.22 10.81
N GLU A 39 9.58 0.42 11.66
CA GLU A 39 10.59 -0.56 11.21
C GLU A 39 9.99 -1.63 10.28
N SER A 40 8.75 -2.06 10.55
CA SER A 40 8.02 -2.96 9.65
C SER A 40 7.73 -2.31 8.31
N ALA A 41 7.30 -1.05 8.29
CA ALA A 41 7.02 -0.33 7.05
C ALA A 41 8.27 -0.14 6.18
N MET A 42 9.44 0.04 6.80
CA MET A 42 10.71 0.14 6.07
C MET A 42 11.12 -1.15 5.33
N ILE A 43 10.56 -2.33 5.69
CA ILE A 43 10.81 -3.60 4.96
C ILE A 43 10.30 -3.51 3.51
N ILE A 44 9.21 -2.77 3.31
CA ILE A 44 8.57 -2.56 2.00
C ILE A 44 8.84 -1.15 1.47
N GLU A 45 9.94 -0.54 1.91
CA GLU A 45 10.37 0.81 1.52
C GLU A 45 9.33 1.91 1.75
N ALA A 46 8.42 1.70 2.71
CA ALA A 46 7.34 2.61 3.06
C ALA A 46 7.69 3.44 4.30
N ASP A 47 8.31 4.60 4.12
CA ASP A 47 8.53 5.53 5.24
C ASP A 47 7.21 6.20 5.67
N ILE A 48 6.50 5.55 6.60
CA ILE A 48 5.22 6.03 7.17
C ILE A 48 5.38 7.22 8.12
N SER A 49 6.61 7.72 8.34
CA SER A 49 6.83 9.00 9.02
C SER A 49 6.65 10.19 8.06
N MET A 50 6.64 9.93 6.75
CA MET A 50 6.46 10.91 5.69
C MET A 50 5.04 10.88 5.13
N ASP A 51 4.63 11.95 4.45
CA ASP A 51 3.30 12.06 3.85
C ASP A 51 3.12 11.17 2.61
N LYS A 52 4.22 10.78 1.95
CA LYS A 52 4.19 10.13 0.64
C LYS A 52 3.34 8.85 0.62
N PRO A 53 3.50 7.88 1.54
CA PRO A 53 2.70 6.65 1.53
C PRO A 53 1.18 6.90 1.60
N LEU A 54 0.76 7.91 2.38
CA LEU A 54 -0.64 8.29 2.47
C LEU A 54 -1.14 8.91 1.15
N ARG A 55 -0.35 9.80 0.55
CA ARG A 55 -0.69 10.44 -0.73
C ARG A 55 -0.76 9.43 -1.88
N ASP A 56 0.16 8.47 -1.92
CA ASP A 56 0.15 7.40 -2.91
C ASP A 56 -1.11 6.53 -2.79
N THR A 57 -1.53 6.23 -1.54
CA THR A 57 -2.79 5.50 -1.29
C THR A 57 -4.00 6.29 -1.75
N ILE A 58 -4.06 7.59 -1.46
CA ILE A 58 -5.14 8.47 -1.93
C ILE A 58 -5.19 8.49 -3.47
N GLN A 59 -4.04 8.64 -4.12
CA GLN A 59 -3.96 8.69 -5.57
C GLN A 59 -4.43 7.36 -6.18
N PHE A 60 -3.94 6.22 -5.66
CA PHE A 60 -4.36 4.91 -6.13
C PHE A 60 -5.89 4.71 -6.01
N LEU A 61 -6.49 5.11 -4.89
CA LEU A 61 -7.93 5.01 -4.71
C LEU A 61 -8.69 5.95 -5.68
N SER A 62 -8.19 7.16 -5.91
CA SER A 62 -8.76 8.09 -6.89
C SER A 62 -8.73 7.49 -8.30
N ASP A 63 -7.58 7.00 -8.73
CA ASP A 63 -7.40 6.40 -10.06
C ASP A 63 -8.29 5.15 -10.23
N THR A 64 -8.47 4.37 -9.15
CA THR A 64 -9.34 3.21 -9.15
C THR A 64 -10.82 3.61 -9.31
N VAL A 65 -11.26 4.68 -8.66
CA VAL A 65 -12.62 5.22 -8.82
C VAL A 65 -12.83 5.74 -10.24
N ASP A 66 -11.88 6.49 -10.79
CA ASP A 66 -11.95 6.99 -12.16
C ASP A 66 -12.04 5.85 -13.19
N GLN A 67 -11.30 4.76 -12.98
CA GLN A 67 -11.39 3.54 -13.80
C GLN A 67 -12.76 2.87 -13.71
N ILE A 68 -13.33 2.76 -12.49
CA ILE A 68 -14.67 2.20 -12.30
C ILE A 68 -15.72 3.05 -13.03
N ILE A 69 -15.66 4.37 -12.92
CA ILE A 69 -16.57 5.29 -13.62
C ILE A 69 -16.47 5.10 -15.14
N ALA A 70 -15.25 5.02 -15.68
CA ALA A 70 -15.05 4.80 -17.10
C ALA A 70 -15.65 3.47 -17.57
N TYR A 71 -15.41 2.37 -16.84
CA TYR A 71 -15.97 1.06 -17.16
C TYR A 71 -17.49 1.03 -17.03
N SER A 72 -18.08 1.70 -16.04
CA SER A 72 -19.53 1.83 -15.93
C SER A 72 -20.15 2.53 -17.16
N ALA A 73 -19.53 3.62 -17.62
CA ALA A 73 -19.97 4.32 -18.82
C ALA A 73 -19.86 3.47 -20.10
N GLU A 74 -18.82 2.63 -20.21
CA GLU A 74 -18.67 1.68 -21.32
C GLU A 74 -19.75 0.58 -21.32
N LEU A 75 -20.23 0.18 -20.13
CA LEU A 75 -21.28 -0.82 -19.96
C LEU A 75 -22.71 -0.26 -20.18
N GLY A 76 -22.86 1.07 -20.23
CA GLY A 76 -24.15 1.72 -20.42
C GLY A 76 -25.02 1.84 -19.16
N GLU A 77 -24.40 1.78 -17.98
CA GLU A 77 -24.98 2.20 -16.69
C GLU A 77 -24.78 3.72 -16.50
#